data_AF-A0AA45RSA4-F1
#
_entry.id   AF-A0AA45RSA4-F1
#
_cell.length_a   1.000
_cell.length_b   1.000
_cell.length_c   1.000
_cell.angle_alpha   90.00
_cell.angle_beta   90.00
_cell.angle_gamma   90.00
#
_symmetry.space_group_name_H-M   'P 1'
#
loop_
_entity.id
_entity.type
_entity.pdbx_description
1 polymer ?
#
loop_
_entity_poly.entity_id
_entity_poly.type
_entity_poly.pdbx_seq_one_letter_code
_entity_poly.pdbx_strand_id
1 'polypeptide(L)'
;MVPAEYVGLWRRRGIWRSNGSSDLTTQVWWFQAERYHIDLRIPLDRVGINGFAGETVVEGERCTWHPAIAYPAISGELDAGWMRFDDADHVHETGLDNSYEEDWYRAPSGAMHGRRLQAPHSDELAYLLISDSWMAWACGSPSGACEITIYQREQQQWIAIASNLATTMPATALNKKDALQWQPGQLVEVPMKPRATWRV
;
A
#
# COMPACT_ATOMS: atom_id res chain seq x y z
N MET A 1 -5.16 -2.02 -16.71
CA MET A 1 -3.88 -1.85 -15.99
C MET A 1 -3.81 -0.40 -15.58
N VAL A 2 -3.21 -0.13 -14.43
CA VAL A 2 -2.96 1.23 -13.95
C VAL A 2 -1.92 1.90 -14.86
N PRO A 3 -2.10 3.18 -15.26
CA PRO A 3 -1.11 3.91 -16.07
C PRO A 3 0.27 3.98 -15.39
N ALA A 4 1.33 4.03 -16.19
CA ALA A 4 2.70 3.89 -15.70
C ALA A 4 3.12 5.03 -14.75
N GLU A 5 2.59 6.23 -14.97
CA GLU A 5 2.80 7.39 -14.14
C GLU A 5 2.34 7.18 -12.70
N TYR A 6 1.38 6.30 -12.41
CA TYR A 6 0.99 5.99 -11.03
C TYR A 6 1.91 4.98 -10.34
N VAL A 7 2.62 4.14 -11.10
CA VAL A 7 3.37 3.01 -10.55
C VAL A 7 4.60 3.51 -9.78
N GLY A 8 4.75 3.12 -8.52
CA GLY A 8 5.88 3.52 -7.67
C GLY A 8 5.52 3.59 -6.19
N LEU A 9 6.38 4.27 -5.42
CA LEU A 9 6.11 4.65 -4.05
C LEU A 9 5.82 6.15 -3.99
N TRP A 10 4.69 6.51 -3.39
CA TRP A 10 4.25 7.87 -3.16
C TRP A 10 4.20 8.18 -1.67
N ARG A 11 4.47 9.45 -1.38
CA ARG A 11 4.44 10.00 -0.04
C ARG A 11 3.57 11.24 -0.04
N ARG A 12 2.64 11.29 0.90
CA ARG A 12 1.78 12.47 1.05
C ARG A 12 2.56 13.59 1.70
N ARG A 13 2.56 14.75 1.06
CA ARG A 13 3.09 16.00 1.59
C ARG A 13 2.10 16.67 2.53
N GLY A 14 0.82 16.63 2.18
CA GLY A 14 -0.24 17.23 2.97
C GLY A 14 -1.62 16.90 2.43
N ILE A 15 -2.62 17.07 3.29
CA ILE A 15 -4.04 17.13 2.92
C ILE A 15 -4.64 18.43 3.44
N TRP A 16 -5.42 19.11 2.61
CA TRP A 16 -6.20 20.30 2.95
C TRP A 16 -7.66 20.03 2.68
N ARG A 17 -8.54 20.35 3.62
CA ARG A 17 -9.97 20.07 3.54
C ARG A 17 -10.75 21.36 3.40
N SER A 18 -11.89 21.28 2.72
CA SER A 18 -12.79 22.43 2.49
C SER A 18 -13.33 23.05 3.78
N ASN A 19 -13.34 22.30 4.89
CA ASN A 19 -13.69 22.80 6.22
C ASN A 19 -12.57 23.63 6.90
N GLY A 20 -11.46 23.89 6.21
CA GLY A 20 -10.33 24.68 6.70
C GLY A 20 -9.30 23.90 7.52
N SER A 21 -9.52 22.60 7.78
CA SER A 21 -8.53 21.76 8.45
C SER A 21 -7.46 21.25 7.47
N SER A 22 -6.26 21.01 7.98
CA SER A 22 -5.16 20.42 7.21
C SER A 22 -4.35 19.44 8.06
N ASP A 23 -3.73 18.46 7.42
CA ASP A 23 -2.79 17.54 8.05
C ASP A 23 -1.53 17.40 7.19
N LEU A 24 -0.40 17.79 7.79
CA LEU A 24 0.94 17.76 7.20
C LEU A 24 1.89 16.82 7.95
N THR A 25 1.39 16.12 8.97
CA THR A 25 2.22 15.38 9.93
C THR A 25 2.02 13.88 9.88
N THR A 26 0.85 13.42 9.43
CA THR A 26 0.61 11.99 9.20
C THR A 26 1.56 11.48 8.11
N GLN A 27 2.32 10.46 8.47
CA GLN A 27 3.17 9.76 7.51
C GLN A 27 2.32 8.82 6.68
N VAL A 28 2.28 9.02 5.35
CA VAL A 28 1.49 8.20 4.43
C VAL A 28 2.37 7.56 3.36
N TRP A 29 2.36 6.23 3.28
CA TRP A 29 3.03 5.47 2.22
C TRP A 29 1.98 4.88 1.30
N TRP A 30 1.95 5.31 0.05
CA TRP A 30 1.14 4.69 -1.00
C TRP A 30 2.05 3.96 -1.98
N PHE A 31 2.02 2.63 -1.92
CA PHE A 31 2.67 1.76 -2.87
C PHE A 31 1.69 1.41 -3.99
N GLN A 32 2.10 1.58 -5.24
CA GLN A 32 1.28 1.28 -6.41
C GLN A 32 2.06 0.43 -7.42
N ALA A 33 1.53 -0.77 -7.72
CA ALA A 33 1.96 -1.61 -8.83
C ALA A 33 0.96 -1.49 -10.00
N GLU A 34 1.17 -2.22 -11.09
CA GLU A 34 0.31 -2.18 -12.30
C GLU A 34 -1.17 -2.54 -12.07
N ARG A 35 -1.50 -3.12 -10.90
CA ARG A 35 -2.85 -3.52 -10.52
C ARG A 35 -3.17 -3.28 -9.04
N TYR A 36 -2.21 -3.57 -8.16
CA TYR A 36 -2.44 -3.58 -6.71
C TYR A 36 -1.85 -2.35 -6.02
N HIS A 37 -2.44 -1.97 -4.89
CA HIS A 37 -1.90 -0.96 -4.00
C HIS A 37 -1.78 -1.47 -2.56
N ILE A 38 -0.93 -0.81 -1.78
CA ILE A 38 -0.92 -0.82 -0.32
C ILE A 38 -0.77 0.63 0.15
N ASP A 39 -1.68 1.10 0.99
CA ASP A 39 -1.62 2.40 1.65
C ASP A 39 -1.51 2.23 3.17
N LEU A 40 -0.61 2.97 3.81
CA LEU A 40 -0.48 3.02 5.27
C LEU A 40 -0.36 4.46 5.74
N ARG A 41 -1.23 4.85 6.67
CA ARG A 41 -1.30 6.19 7.27
C ARG A 41 -1.04 6.09 8.77
N ILE A 42 0.06 6.70 9.23
CA ILE A 42 0.44 6.75 10.65
C ILE A 42 0.48 8.20 11.11
N PRO A 43 -0.53 8.65 11.86
CA PRO A 43 -0.50 9.94 12.55
C PRO A 43 0.66 10.04 13.54
N LEU A 44 1.13 11.26 13.81
CA LEU A 44 2.28 11.49 14.69
C LEU A 44 2.08 10.91 16.11
N ASP A 45 0.87 11.02 16.65
CA ASP A 45 0.47 10.46 17.95
C ASP A 45 0.01 9.00 17.87
N ARG A 46 0.00 8.42 16.66
CA ARG A 46 -0.48 7.07 16.32
C ARG A 46 -1.97 6.84 16.61
N VAL A 47 -2.74 7.88 16.93
CA VAL A 47 -4.18 7.76 17.13
C VAL A 47 -4.88 7.83 15.77
N GLY A 48 -5.73 6.85 15.46
CA GLY A 48 -6.43 6.81 14.18
C GLY A 48 -5.57 6.30 13.00
N ILE A 49 -4.55 5.47 13.28
CA ILE A 49 -3.85 4.72 12.24
C ILE A 49 -4.88 4.01 11.35
N ASN A 50 -4.68 4.13 10.05
CA ASN A 50 -5.47 3.41 9.06
C ASN A 50 -4.60 3.03 7.87
N GLY A 51 -5.10 2.13 7.05
CA GLY A 51 -4.44 1.68 5.85
C GLY A 51 -5.21 0.55 5.21
N PHE A 52 -4.90 0.24 3.97
CA PHE A 52 -5.65 -0.71 3.18
C PHE A 52 -4.82 -1.25 2.01
N ALA A 53 -5.26 -2.37 1.47
CA ALA A 53 -4.64 -2.97 0.30
C ALA A 53 -5.70 -3.61 -0.60
N GLY A 54 -5.47 -3.55 -1.91
CA GLY A 54 -6.44 -4.01 -2.87
C GLY A 54 -6.08 -3.69 -4.31
N GLU A 55 -7.10 -3.50 -5.14
CA GLU A 55 -6.95 -3.20 -6.56
C GLU A 55 -7.17 -1.72 -6.83
N THR A 56 -6.46 -1.18 -7.82
CA THR A 56 -6.61 0.19 -8.28
C THR A 56 -7.19 0.21 -9.68
N VAL A 57 -8.21 1.04 -9.91
CA VAL A 57 -8.82 1.29 -11.21
C VAL A 57 -8.62 2.76 -11.56
N VAL A 58 -8.14 3.02 -12.78
CA VAL A 58 -7.95 4.38 -13.29
C VAL A 58 -8.75 4.54 -14.57
N GLU A 59 -9.62 5.55 -14.60
CA GLU A 59 -10.51 5.88 -15.71
C GLU A 59 -10.35 7.37 -16.06
N GLY A 60 -9.54 7.66 -17.07
CA GLY A 60 -9.10 9.03 -17.35
C GLY A 60 -8.28 9.55 -16.17
N GLU A 61 -8.71 10.68 -15.59
CA GLU A 61 -8.06 11.29 -14.42
C GLU A 61 -8.61 10.77 -13.09
N ARG A 62 -9.67 9.95 -13.11
CA ARG A 62 -10.22 9.36 -11.89
C ARG A 62 -9.42 8.14 -11.48
N CYS A 63 -8.87 8.17 -10.27
CA CYS A 63 -8.33 6.99 -9.60
C CYS A 63 -9.33 6.50 -8.56
N THR A 64 -9.52 5.19 -8.46
CA THR A 64 -10.37 4.55 -7.46
C THR A 64 -9.61 3.38 -6.85
N TRP A 65 -9.48 3.40 -5.53
CA TRP A 65 -8.88 2.34 -4.75
C TRP A 65 -10.00 1.44 -4.23
N HIS A 66 -9.90 0.14 -4.50
CA HIS A 66 -10.84 -0.88 -4.03
C HIS A 66 -10.16 -1.75 -2.96
N PRO A 67 -10.31 -1.41 -1.66
CA PRO A 67 -9.78 -2.22 -0.58
C PRO A 67 -10.36 -3.63 -0.59
N ALA A 68 -9.48 -4.64 -0.52
CA ALA A 68 -9.85 -6.02 -0.24
C ALA A 68 -9.59 -6.39 1.23
N ILE A 69 -8.69 -5.67 1.90
CA ILE A 69 -8.37 -5.74 3.32
C ILE A 69 -8.01 -4.33 3.82
N ALA A 70 -8.31 -4.03 5.08
CA ALA A 70 -8.03 -2.73 5.67
C ALA A 70 -7.85 -2.79 7.19
N TYR A 71 -7.28 -1.72 7.75
CA TYR A 71 -7.21 -1.46 9.17
C TYR A 71 -7.84 -0.09 9.45
N PRO A 72 -8.77 0.02 10.44
CA PRO A 72 -9.24 -1.05 11.32
C PRO A 72 -10.22 -2.04 10.64
N ALA A 73 -10.92 -1.61 9.58
CA ALA A 73 -11.80 -2.44 8.78
C ALA A 73 -12.06 -1.74 7.43
N ILE A 74 -12.60 -2.47 6.46
CA ILE A 74 -12.99 -1.91 5.16
C ILE A 74 -14.14 -0.92 5.38
N SER A 75 -13.98 0.31 4.88
CA SER A 75 -15.04 1.31 4.86
C SER A 75 -16.01 1.03 3.70
N GLY A 76 -17.28 1.40 3.89
CA GLY A 76 -18.26 1.46 2.79
C GLY A 76 -18.14 2.74 1.95
N GLU A 77 -17.32 3.69 2.39
CA GLU A 77 -17.02 4.91 1.65
C GLU A 77 -16.14 4.59 0.44
N LEU A 78 -16.46 5.25 -0.67
CA LEU A 78 -15.65 5.17 -1.88
C LEU A 78 -14.32 5.91 -1.64
N ASP A 79 -13.20 5.21 -1.83
CA ASP A 79 -11.89 5.84 -1.87
C ASP A 79 -11.51 6.14 -3.34
N ALA A 80 -11.63 7.40 -3.73
CA ALA A 80 -11.39 7.86 -5.09
C ALA A 80 -11.09 9.36 -5.15
N GLY A 81 -10.22 9.73 -6.09
CA GLY A 81 -9.82 11.12 -6.32
C GLY A 81 -9.58 11.40 -7.81
N TRP A 82 -9.65 12.69 -8.15
CA TRP A 82 -9.18 13.23 -9.42
C TRP A 82 -7.68 13.47 -9.33
N MET A 83 -6.92 12.93 -10.26
CA MET A 83 -5.46 12.91 -10.22
C MET A 83 -4.89 13.78 -11.34
N ARG A 84 -4.12 14.79 -10.95
CA ARG A 84 -3.37 15.65 -11.85
C ARG A 84 -1.88 15.47 -11.60
N PHE A 85 -1.16 15.02 -12.63
CA PHE A 85 0.29 14.90 -12.60
C PHE A 85 0.91 16.20 -13.12
N ASP A 86 1.73 16.84 -12.30
CA ASP A 86 2.45 18.06 -12.69
C ASP A 86 3.75 17.70 -13.40
N ASP A 87 4.35 16.60 -12.96
CA ASP A 87 5.46 15.93 -13.60
C ASP A 87 5.47 14.44 -13.19
N ALA A 88 6.56 13.74 -13.47
CA ALA A 88 6.70 12.32 -13.16
C ALA A 88 6.72 12.02 -11.65
N ASP A 89 7.02 13.01 -10.80
CA ASP A 89 7.29 12.85 -9.38
C ASP A 89 6.32 13.63 -8.47
N HIS A 90 5.38 14.40 -9.04
CA HIS A 90 4.41 15.18 -8.28
C HIS A 90 2.97 14.96 -8.76
N VAL A 91 2.09 14.68 -7.81
CA VAL A 91 0.67 14.45 -8.03
C VAL A 91 -0.14 15.35 -7.11
N HIS A 92 -1.15 15.97 -7.70
CA HIS A 92 -2.23 16.63 -6.98
C HIS A 92 -3.48 15.76 -7.10
N GLU A 93 -4.00 15.36 -5.95
CA GLU A 93 -5.27 14.66 -5.84
C GLU A 93 -6.34 15.62 -5.34
N THR A 94 -7.52 15.58 -5.94
CA THR A 94 -8.70 16.30 -5.46
C THR A 94 -9.83 15.32 -5.21
N GLY A 95 -10.48 15.40 -4.05
CA GLY A 95 -11.65 14.58 -3.74
C GLY A 95 -12.75 14.78 -4.79
N LEU A 96 -13.53 13.73 -5.10
CA LEU A 96 -14.52 13.78 -6.18
C LEU A 96 -15.58 14.89 -5.99
N ASP A 97 -15.84 15.26 -4.74
CA ASP A 97 -16.78 16.30 -4.31
C ASP A 97 -16.09 17.63 -3.96
N ASN A 98 -14.78 17.76 -4.22
CA ASN A 98 -13.92 18.88 -3.82
C ASN A 98 -13.85 19.09 -2.29
N SER A 99 -14.09 18.03 -1.49
CA SER A 99 -13.97 18.11 -0.02
C SER A 99 -12.53 18.18 0.47
N TYR A 100 -11.57 17.75 -0.34
CA TYR A 100 -10.15 17.79 -0.01
C TYR A 100 -9.25 17.93 -1.23
N GLU A 101 -8.03 18.39 -0.98
CA GLU A 101 -6.87 18.35 -1.88
C GLU A 101 -5.70 17.66 -1.16
N GLU A 102 -4.98 16.80 -1.86
CA GLU A 102 -3.74 16.19 -1.39
C GLU A 102 -2.59 16.40 -2.36
N ASP A 103 -1.42 16.69 -1.81
CA ASP A 103 -0.18 16.77 -2.55
C ASP A 103 0.66 15.54 -2.27
N TRP A 104 1.17 14.92 -3.33
CA TRP A 104 1.96 13.71 -3.27
C TRP A 104 3.28 13.90 -4.01
N TYR A 105 4.35 13.32 -3.45
CA TYR A 105 5.64 13.24 -4.11
C TYR A 105 6.09 11.78 -4.26
N ARG A 106 6.77 11.48 -5.35
CA ARG A 106 7.35 10.15 -5.59
C ARG A 106 8.61 9.97 -4.76
N ALA A 107 8.68 8.88 -4.01
CA ALA A 107 9.90 8.44 -3.37
C ALA A 107 10.70 7.51 -4.29
N PRO A 108 12.05 7.63 -4.34
CA PRO A 108 12.88 6.71 -5.12
C PRO A 108 12.72 5.26 -4.65
N SER A 109 12.17 4.41 -5.53
CA SER A 109 11.96 2.97 -5.25
C SER A 109 12.54 2.02 -6.31
N GLY A 110 12.68 2.50 -7.55
CA GLY A 110 12.81 1.62 -8.71
C GLY A 110 11.46 0.99 -9.08
N ALA A 111 11.49 0.04 -10.01
CA ALA A 111 10.27 -0.60 -10.53
C ALA A 111 9.48 -1.28 -9.41
N MET A 112 8.18 -0.96 -9.33
CA MET A 112 7.27 -1.50 -8.32
C MET A 112 6.49 -2.69 -8.89
N HIS A 113 6.52 -3.81 -8.20
CA HIS A 113 5.82 -5.03 -8.60
C HIS A 113 4.87 -5.48 -7.49
N GLY A 114 3.68 -5.94 -7.87
CA GLY A 114 2.67 -6.42 -6.93
C GLY A 114 2.40 -7.92 -7.06
N ARG A 115 2.15 -8.58 -5.94
CA ARG A 115 1.58 -9.92 -5.85
C ARG A 115 0.38 -9.88 -4.90
N ARG A 116 -0.70 -10.53 -5.31
CA ARG A 116 -1.80 -10.89 -4.42
C ARG A 116 -1.59 -12.34 -4.01
N LEU A 117 -1.93 -12.65 -2.78
CA LEU A 117 -1.80 -13.97 -2.17
C LEU A 117 -3.10 -14.27 -1.42
N GLN A 118 -3.44 -15.56 -1.33
CA GLN A 118 -4.61 -16.02 -0.59
C GLN A 118 -4.29 -17.29 0.19
N ALA A 119 -4.71 -17.34 1.45
CA ALA A 119 -4.61 -18.55 2.25
C ALA A 119 -5.51 -19.66 1.66
N PRO A 120 -5.01 -20.89 1.44
CA PRO A 120 -5.80 -21.96 0.80
C PRO A 120 -7.04 -22.43 1.57
N HIS A 121 -7.11 -22.15 2.87
CA HIS A 121 -8.09 -22.72 3.80
C HIS A 121 -8.81 -21.68 4.65
N SER A 122 -8.68 -20.39 4.32
CA SER A 122 -9.40 -19.29 4.97
C SER A 122 -9.71 -18.19 3.93
N ASP A 123 -10.40 -17.14 4.38
CA ASP A 123 -10.64 -15.92 3.60
C ASP A 123 -9.49 -14.91 3.70
N GLU A 124 -8.38 -15.30 4.31
CA GLU A 124 -7.24 -14.43 4.50
C GLU A 124 -6.55 -14.12 3.17
N LEU A 125 -6.30 -12.84 2.96
CA LEU A 125 -5.63 -12.27 1.80
C LEU A 125 -4.33 -11.63 2.23
N ALA A 126 -3.38 -11.59 1.30
CA ALA A 126 -2.21 -10.76 1.45
C ALA A 126 -1.80 -10.08 0.14
N TYR A 127 -1.16 -8.93 0.28
CA TYR A 127 -0.58 -8.17 -0.81
C TYR A 127 0.89 -7.92 -0.50
N LEU A 128 1.74 -8.18 -1.49
CA LEU A 128 3.17 -7.90 -1.46
C LEU A 128 3.47 -6.93 -2.60
N LEU A 129 3.90 -5.72 -2.27
CA LEU A 129 4.45 -4.77 -3.24
C LEU A 129 5.93 -4.62 -2.98
N ILE A 130 6.76 -4.83 -4.00
CA ILE A 130 8.21 -4.91 -3.85
C ILE A 130 8.94 -4.23 -5.01
N SER A 131 9.99 -3.48 -4.65
CA SER A 131 10.89 -2.77 -5.55
C SER A 131 12.35 -3.08 -5.18
N ASP A 132 13.32 -2.31 -5.68
CA ASP A 132 14.72 -2.53 -5.34
C ASP A 132 15.07 -2.16 -3.90
N SER A 133 14.49 -1.08 -3.39
CA SER A 133 14.81 -0.53 -2.07
C SER A 133 13.64 -0.56 -1.07
N TRP A 134 12.41 -0.82 -1.54
CA TRP A 134 11.21 -0.82 -0.70
C TRP A 134 10.35 -2.06 -0.88
N MET A 135 9.71 -2.48 0.21
CA MET A 135 8.73 -3.56 0.22
C MET A 135 7.58 -3.21 1.17
N ALA A 136 6.35 -3.44 0.76
CA ALA A 136 5.16 -3.34 1.59
C ALA A 136 4.47 -4.70 1.65
N TRP A 137 4.06 -5.08 2.87
CA TRP A 137 3.31 -6.30 3.15
C TRP A 137 2.01 -5.92 3.84
N ALA A 138 0.88 -6.38 3.31
CA ALA A 138 -0.43 -6.27 3.95
C ALA A 138 -1.07 -7.66 4.03
N CYS A 139 -1.64 -8.01 5.18
CA CYS A 139 -2.21 -9.34 5.41
C CYS A 139 -3.39 -9.28 6.39
N GLY A 140 -4.52 -9.89 6.05
CA GLY A 140 -5.72 -9.87 6.88
C GLY A 140 -6.90 -10.51 6.17
N SER A 141 -8.10 -10.40 6.73
CA SER A 141 -9.33 -10.87 6.07
C SER A 141 -10.25 -9.70 5.71
N PRO A 142 -11.11 -9.83 4.69
CA PRO A 142 -12.08 -8.79 4.33
C PRO A 142 -13.05 -8.44 5.46
N SER A 143 -13.35 -9.41 6.34
CA SER A 143 -14.25 -9.23 7.49
C SER A 143 -13.51 -8.78 8.77
N GLY A 144 -12.21 -8.53 8.69
CA GLY A 144 -11.36 -8.26 9.85
C GLY A 144 -10.38 -7.12 9.60
N ALA A 145 -9.58 -6.85 10.62
CA ALA A 145 -8.48 -5.91 10.51
C ALA A 145 -7.28 -6.57 9.79
N CYS A 146 -6.55 -5.79 9.00
CA CYS A 146 -5.28 -6.23 8.44
C CYS A 146 -4.08 -5.69 9.19
N GLU A 147 -2.97 -6.39 9.05
CA GLU A 147 -1.63 -5.95 9.44
C GLU A 147 -0.96 -5.36 8.19
N ILE A 148 -0.32 -4.21 8.32
CA ILE A 148 0.43 -3.57 7.24
C ILE A 148 1.80 -3.19 7.77
N THR A 149 2.85 -3.56 7.04
CA THR A 149 4.24 -3.24 7.39
C THR A 149 4.99 -2.78 6.15
N ILE A 150 5.71 -1.67 6.31
CA ILE A 150 6.60 -1.09 5.30
C ILE A 150 8.03 -1.40 5.68
N TYR A 151 8.78 -1.90 4.72
CA TYR A 151 10.18 -2.27 4.85
C TYR A 151 11.05 -1.48 3.88
N GLN A 152 12.27 -1.18 4.34
CA GLN A 152 13.33 -0.65 3.51
C GLN A 152 14.49 -1.66 3.43
N ARG A 153 15.13 -1.76 2.27
CA ARG A 153 16.22 -2.71 2.06
C ARG A 153 17.52 -2.20 2.70
N GLU A 154 18.08 -3.00 3.58
CA GLU A 154 19.45 -2.84 4.08
C GLU A 154 20.25 -4.09 3.74
N GLN A 155 21.24 -3.95 2.85
CA GLN A 155 22.00 -5.08 2.31
C GLN A 155 21.09 -6.17 1.68
N GLN A 156 20.99 -7.33 2.33
CA GLN A 156 20.17 -8.49 1.92
C GLN A 156 18.93 -8.67 2.81
N GLN A 157 18.66 -7.73 3.72
CA GLN A 157 17.52 -7.78 4.63
C GLN A 157 16.55 -6.64 4.37
N TRP A 158 15.30 -6.88 4.75
CA TRP A 158 14.22 -5.91 4.77
C TRP A 158 13.99 -5.50 6.22
N ILE A 159 14.27 -4.25 6.54
CA ILE A 159 14.10 -3.68 7.87
C ILE A 159 12.75 -2.98 7.93
N ALA A 160 11.91 -3.36 8.90
CA ALA A 160 10.61 -2.72 9.09
C ALA A 160 10.82 -1.30 9.61
N ILE A 161 10.28 -0.31 8.88
CA ILE A 161 10.39 1.11 9.25
C ILE A 161 9.06 1.71 9.70
N ALA A 162 7.93 1.09 9.33
CA ALA A 162 6.59 1.52 9.70
C ALA A 162 5.63 0.34 9.74
N SER A 163 4.73 0.32 10.72
CA SER A 163 3.65 -0.65 10.82
C SER A 163 2.46 -0.07 11.59
N ASN A 164 1.26 -0.54 11.26
CA ASN A 164 0.07 -0.26 12.07
C ASN A 164 0.07 -1.04 13.40
N LEU A 165 0.89 -2.09 13.52
CA LEU A 165 1.08 -2.82 14.76
C LEU A 165 1.86 -2.00 15.80
N ALA A 166 1.56 -2.22 17.08
CA ALA A 166 2.27 -1.58 18.19
C ALA A 166 3.64 -2.22 18.48
N THR A 167 3.85 -3.44 18.00
CA THR A 167 5.08 -4.21 18.21
C THR A 167 6.11 -3.94 17.12
N THR A 168 7.39 -3.95 17.48
CA THR A 168 8.48 -3.94 16.50
C THR A 168 8.42 -5.18 15.63
N MET A 169 8.39 -4.98 14.32
CA MET A 169 8.39 -6.08 13.36
C MET A 169 9.82 -6.55 13.09
N PRO A 170 10.08 -7.86 13.05
CA PRO A 170 11.41 -8.38 12.80
C PRO A 170 11.85 -8.04 11.37
N ALA A 171 13.17 -7.90 11.21
CA ALA A 171 13.78 -7.90 9.88
C ALA A 171 13.46 -9.23 9.18
N THR A 172 13.31 -9.17 7.86
CA THR A 172 12.96 -10.34 7.06
C THR A 172 13.84 -10.44 5.82
N ALA A 173 13.93 -11.64 5.24
CA ALA A 173 14.73 -11.90 4.05
C ALA A 173 13.82 -12.50 2.98
N LEU A 174 13.53 -11.72 1.94
CA LEU A 174 12.80 -12.14 0.76
C LEU A 174 13.57 -11.69 -0.47
N ASN A 175 13.95 -12.64 -1.32
CA ASN A 175 14.59 -12.33 -2.59
C ASN A 175 13.54 -11.85 -3.59
N LYS A 176 13.69 -10.62 -4.07
CA LYS A 176 12.80 -10.03 -5.07
C LYS A 176 12.69 -10.90 -6.33
N LYS A 177 13.81 -11.45 -6.83
CA LYS A 177 13.80 -12.27 -8.05
C LYS A 177 12.92 -13.50 -7.90
N ASP A 178 12.97 -14.14 -6.74
CA ASP A 178 12.18 -15.33 -6.44
C ASP A 178 10.69 -14.97 -6.37
N ALA A 179 10.34 -13.88 -5.67
CA ALA A 179 8.97 -13.36 -5.60
C ALA A 179 8.39 -13.00 -6.97
N LEU A 180 9.24 -12.50 -7.88
CA LEU A 180 8.82 -12.16 -9.24
C LEU A 180 8.58 -13.39 -10.13
N GLN A 181 9.19 -14.53 -9.81
CA GLN A 181 9.02 -15.77 -10.58
C GLN A 181 7.80 -16.58 -10.15
N TRP A 182 7.15 -16.23 -9.04
CA TRP A 182 5.94 -16.90 -8.57
C TRP A 182 4.83 -16.88 -9.63
N GLN A 183 4.20 -18.04 -9.83
CA GLN A 183 3.15 -18.24 -10.84
C GLN A 183 1.77 -18.27 -10.20
N PRO A 184 0.71 -17.80 -10.89
CA PRO A 184 -0.66 -17.94 -10.41
C PRO A 184 -1.00 -19.40 -10.06
N GLY A 185 -1.61 -19.59 -8.89
CA GLY A 185 -1.96 -20.91 -8.34
C GLY A 185 -0.84 -21.62 -7.59
N GLN A 186 0.42 -21.14 -7.67
CA GLN A 186 1.54 -21.69 -6.93
C GLN A 186 1.35 -21.50 -5.42
N LEU A 187 1.72 -22.52 -4.65
CA LEU A 187 1.83 -22.42 -3.20
C LEU A 187 3.23 -21.95 -2.80
N VAL A 188 3.30 -20.92 -1.97
CA VAL A 188 4.54 -20.32 -1.48
C VAL A 188 4.47 -20.11 0.03
N GLU A 189 5.63 -20.10 0.68
CA GLU A 189 5.78 -19.59 2.04
C GLU A 189 6.43 -18.22 1.98
N VAL A 190 6.02 -17.33 2.88
CA VAL A 190 6.54 -15.97 2.95
C VAL A 190 7.06 -15.69 4.36
N PRO A 191 8.19 -14.98 4.48
CA PRO A 191 8.84 -14.80 5.78
C PRO A 191 8.14 -13.74 6.65
N MET A 192 7.25 -12.91 6.08
CA MET A 192 6.42 -11.95 6.83
C MET A 192 5.32 -12.64 7.65
N LYS A 193 4.95 -13.88 7.28
CA LYS A 193 3.98 -14.70 8.01
C LYS A 193 4.45 -16.16 8.04
N PRO A 194 5.47 -16.47 8.86
CA PRO A 194 6.08 -17.80 8.90
C PRO A 194 5.06 -18.90 9.21
N ARG A 195 5.27 -20.09 8.66
CA ARG A 195 4.40 -21.28 8.84
C ARG A 195 3.01 -21.19 8.21
N ALA A 196 2.71 -20.11 7.48
CA ALA A 196 1.53 -20.01 6.63
C ALA A 196 1.90 -20.28 5.18
N THR A 197 1.06 -21.04 4.48
CA THR A 197 1.16 -21.27 3.04
C THR A 197 0.18 -20.36 2.31
N TRP A 198 0.63 -19.79 1.20
CA TRP A 198 -0.12 -18.83 0.40
C TRP A 198 -0.22 -19.30 -1.04
N ARG A 199 -1.41 -19.17 -1.63
CA ARG A 199 -1.62 -19.31 -3.07
C ARG A 199 -1.45 -17.96 -3.74
N VAL A 200 -0.57 -17.90 -4.75
CA VAL A 200 -0.34 -16.72 -5.59
C VAL A 200 -1.49 -16.52 -6.58
#